data_AF-A0A351Y5P3-F1
#
_entry.id   AF-A0A351Y5P3-F1
#
_cell.length_a   1.000
_cell.length_b   1.000
_cell.length_c   1.000
_cell.angle_alpha   90.00
_cell.angle_beta   90.00
_cell.angle_gamma   90.00
#
_symmetry.space_group_name_H-M   'P 1'
#
loop_
_entity.id
_entity.type
_entity.pdbx_description
1 polymer ?
#
loop_
_entity_poly.entity_id
_entity_poly.type
_entity_poly.pdbx_seq_one_letter_code
_entity_poly.pdbx_strand_id
1 'polypeptide(L)'
;MNKQSIVLGCRWRYPLALLCLKRPVYALIITAKEDRFYGMNHISSSEITQCPRKDLATGEGYDLCKNICLQGAHAEVHAINEALACKADLSGAKLYMAGHDYCCEACLLYLKQHGLISAYCIDTKKLYEF
;
A
#
# COMPACT_ATOMS: atom_id res chain seq x y z
N MET A 1 14.90 -29.02 -4.70
CA MET A 1 13.61 -28.35 -4.41
C MET A 1 13.91 -27.05 -3.67
N ASN A 2 13.84 -25.92 -4.38
CA ASN A 2 14.13 -24.61 -3.80
C ASN A 2 13.08 -24.29 -2.72
N LYS A 3 13.54 -24.22 -1.46
CA LYS A 3 12.75 -23.65 -0.38
C LYS A 3 12.61 -22.15 -0.69
N GLN A 4 11.46 -21.75 -1.24
CA GLN A 4 11.07 -20.34 -1.22
C GLN A 4 11.03 -19.94 0.25
N SER A 5 12.01 -19.14 0.65
CA SER A 5 12.00 -18.46 1.93
C SER A 5 10.87 -17.45 1.86
N ILE A 6 9.64 -17.88 2.17
CA ILE A 6 8.65 -16.95 2.68
C ILE A 6 9.32 -16.41 3.94
N VAL A 7 9.76 -15.16 3.90
CA VAL A 7 10.16 -14.45 5.12
C VAL A 7 8.89 -14.40 5.97
N LEU A 8 8.68 -15.42 6.80
CA LEU A 8 7.61 -15.55 7.81
C LEU A 8 7.82 -14.54 8.96
N GLY A 9 8.49 -13.42 8.67
CA GLY A 9 9.19 -12.57 9.62
C GLY A 9 8.77 -11.12 9.51
N CYS A 10 7.47 -10.85 9.53
CA CYS A 10 6.94 -9.68 10.21
C CYS A 10 5.50 -9.99 10.58
N ARG A 11 5.26 -10.28 11.87
CA ARG A 11 3.90 -10.46 12.42
C ARG A 11 3.02 -9.34 11.89
N TRP A 12 1.93 -9.67 11.19
CA TRP A 12 0.84 -8.75 10.86
C TRP A 12 0.51 -7.92 12.10
N ARG A 13 1.02 -6.69 12.15
CA ARG A 13 1.02 -5.87 13.37
C ARG A 13 -0.16 -4.91 13.39
N TYR A 14 -1.25 -5.30 12.74
CA TYR A 14 -2.50 -4.56 12.69
C TYR A 14 -3.54 -5.26 13.57
N PRO A 15 -3.41 -5.25 14.92
CA PRO A 15 -4.52 -5.64 15.75
C PRO A 15 -5.61 -4.59 15.54
N LEU A 16 -6.67 -4.94 14.82
CA LEU A 16 -7.92 -4.18 14.65
C LEU A 16 -7.97 -3.09 13.56
N ALA A 17 -7.06 -3.09 12.59
CA ALA A 17 -7.19 -2.18 11.45
C ALA A 17 -8.35 -2.61 10.52
N LEU A 18 -9.39 -1.79 10.40
CA LEU A 18 -10.47 -1.99 9.45
C LEU A 18 -10.01 -1.52 8.06
N LEU A 19 -10.36 -2.26 7.00
CA LEU A 19 -10.10 -1.80 5.64
C LEU A 19 -10.79 -0.46 5.36
N CYS A 20 -10.24 0.31 4.43
CA CYS A 20 -10.90 1.52 3.95
C CYS A 20 -12.34 1.23 3.48
N LEU A 21 -13.32 1.84 4.14
CA LEU A 21 -14.74 1.66 3.86
C LEU A 21 -15.19 2.19 2.49
N LYS A 22 -14.44 3.13 1.87
CA LYS A 22 -14.76 3.61 0.51
C LYS A 22 -14.35 2.58 -0.54
N ARG A 23 -13.08 2.16 -0.45
CA ARG A 23 -12.42 1.32 -1.43
C ARG A 23 -11.17 0.71 -0.80
N PRO A 24 -11.16 -0.59 -0.52
CA PRO A 24 -9.96 -1.31 -0.12
C PRO A 24 -8.94 -1.32 -1.27
N VAL A 25 -7.70 -1.00 -0.95
CA VAL A 25 -6.55 -1.00 -1.85
C VAL A 25 -5.47 -1.86 -1.21
N TYR A 26 -4.85 -2.72 -2.02
CA TYR A 26 -3.79 -3.62 -1.61
C TYR A 26 -2.54 -3.37 -2.46
N ALA A 27 -1.38 -3.46 -1.83
CA ALA A 27 -0.09 -3.36 -2.48
C ALA A 27 0.77 -4.57 -2.11
N LEU A 28 1.52 -5.08 -3.08
CA LEU A 28 2.55 -6.10 -2.93
C LEU A 28 3.84 -5.56 -3.52
N ILE A 29 4.90 -5.52 -2.72
CA ILE A 29 6.26 -5.29 -3.18
C ILE A 29 6.95 -6.64 -3.31
N ILE A 30 7.63 -6.86 -4.44
CA ILE A 30 8.53 -7.97 -4.68
C ILE A 30 9.94 -7.40 -4.88
N THR A 31 10.89 -7.78 -4.02
CA THR A 31 12.29 -7.33 -4.12
C THR A 31 13.05 -8.08 -5.20
N ALA A 32 14.24 -7.62 -5.56
CA ALA A 32 15.14 -8.35 -6.47
C ALA A 32 15.57 -9.72 -5.91
N LYS A 33 15.42 -9.94 -4.59
CA LYS A 33 15.68 -11.22 -3.91
C LYS A 33 14.42 -12.07 -3.77
N GLU A 34 13.30 -11.65 -4.38
CA GLU A 34 11.99 -12.31 -4.32
C GLU A 34 11.31 -12.28 -2.93
N ASP A 35 11.78 -11.41 -2.03
CA ASP A 35 11.08 -11.15 -0.76
C ASP A 35 9.77 -10.39 -1.05
N ARG A 36 8.74 -10.65 -0.25
CA ARG A 36 7.37 -10.15 -0.48
C ARG A 36 6.87 -9.35 0.71
N PHE A 37 6.45 -8.11 0.45
CA PHE A 37 5.91 -7.20 1.47
C PHE A 37 4.53 -6.70 1.06
N TYR A 38 3.60 -6.70 2.00
CA TYR A 38 2.20 -6.38 1.73
C TYR A 38 1.81 -5.08 2.42
N GLY A 39 0.96 -4.30 1.77
CA GLY A 39 0.37 -3.10 2.33
C GLY A 39 -1.11 -3.02 1.99
N MET A 40 -1.87 -2.35 2.85
CA MET A 40 -3.28 -2.05 2.62
C MET A 40 -3.63 -0.69 3.21
N ASN A 41 -4.55 0.03 2.57
CA ASN A 41 -5.14 1.21 3.19
C ASN A 41 -6.14 0.78 4.27
N HIS A 42 -5.99 1.34 5.47
CA HIS A 42 -6.84 1.00 6.59
C HIS A 42 -7.27 2.24 7.36
N ILE A 43 -8.30 2.06 8.16
CA ILE A 43 -8.89 3.03 9.08
C ILE A 43 -8.40 2.64 10.47
N SER A 44 -7.93 3.65 11.21
CA SER A 44 -7.47 3.46 12.60
C SER A 44 -8.53 3.86 13.62
N SER A 45 -9.59 4.57 13.20
CA SER A 45 -10.74 4.88 14.04
C SER A 45 -11.77 3.74 14.02
N SER A 46 -12.08 3.19 15.20
CA SER A 46 -13.11 2.15 15.37
C SER A 46 -14.54 2.70 15.40
N GLU A 47 -14.72 4.02 15.47
CA GLU A 47 -16.04 4.67 15.56
C GLU A 47 -16.68 4.87 14.18
N ILE A 48 -15.89 4.81 13.11
CA ILE A 48 -16.35 5.08 11.75
C ILE A 48 -16.99 3.83 11.15
N THR A 49 -18.28 3.90 10.89
CA THR A 49 -19.07 2.84 10.25
C THR A 49 -19.43 3.13 8.80
N GLN A 50 -19.27 4.39 8.36
CA GLN A 50 -19.50 4.82 6.98
C GLN A 50 -18.38 5.76 6.52
N CYS A 51 -17.94 5.62 5.26
CA CYS A 51 -16.91 6.51 4.74
C CYS A 51 -17.44 7.96 4.65
N PRO A 52 -16.72 8.95 5.23
CA PRO A 52 -17.10 10.36 5.13
C PRO A 52 -16.99 10.91 3.70
N ARG A 53 -16.28 10.21 2.81
CA ARG A 53 -16.13 10.55 1.39
C ARG A 53 -17.06 9.75 0.48
N LYS A 54 -18.08 9.04 0.98
CA LYS A 54 -18.89 8.11 0.17
C LYS A 54 -19.44 8.76 -1.11
N ASP A 55 -19.91 10.01 -1.00
CA ASP A 55 -20.54 10.76 -2.10
C ASP A 55 -19.55 11.69 -2.86
N LEU A 56 -18.28 11.73 -2.44
CA LEU A 56 -17.26 12.57 -3.07
C LEU A 56 -16.54 11.83 -4.20
N ALA A 57 -16.11 12.58 -5.21
CA ALA A 57 -15.35 12.02 -6.32
C ALA A 57 -13.96 11.52 -5.86
N THR A 58 -13.37 10.62 -6.66
CA THR A 58 -11.95 10.28 -6.52
C THR A 58 -11.13 11.54 -6.71
N GLY A 59 -10.15 11.80 -5.85
CA GLY A 59 -9.41 13.07 -5.85
C GLY A 59 -9.82 14.03 -4.73
N GLU A 60 -11.02 13.91 -4.17
CA GLU A 60 -11.58 14.94 -3.28
C GLU A 60 -11.70 14.49 -1.82
N GLY A 61 -11.54 15.42 -0.87
CA GLY A 61 -11.82 15.19 0.55
C GLY A 61 -10.81 14.30 1.29
N TYR A 62 -9.55 14.24 0.82
CA TYR A 62 -8.50 13.45 1.49
C TYR A 62 -8.20 13.90 2.93
N ASP A 63 -8.49 15.17 3.27
CA ASP A 63 -8.39 15.63 4.67
C ASP A 63 -9.31 14.85 5.61
N LEU A 64 -10.47 14.36 5.12
CA LEU A 64 -11.38 13.52 5.89
C LEU A 64 -10.78 12.15 6.17
N CYS A 65 -9.98 11.60 5.24
CA CYS A 65 -9.25 10.35 5.47
C CYS A 65 -8.24 10.51 6.62
N LYS A 66 -7.53 11.64 6.67
CA LYS A 66 -6.55 11.93 7.72
C LYS A 66 -7.22 12.25 9.06
N ASN A 67 -8.23 13.11 9.06
CA ASN A 67 -8.77 13.69 10.29
C ASN A 67 -9.90 12.87 10.92
N ILE A 68 -10.68 12.12 10.12
CA ILE A 68 -11.84 11.33 10.59
C ILE A 68 -11.50 9.84 10.61
N CYS A 69 -11.03 9.30 9.49
CA CYS A 69 -10.67 7.88 9.41
C CYS A 69 -9.31 7.56 10.06
N LEU A 70 -8.53 8.59 10.41
CA LEU A 70 -7.19 8.44 10.98
C LEU A 70 -6.30 7.51 10.14
N GLN A 71 -6.41 7.62 8.81
CA GLN A 71 -5.59 6.82 7.89
C GLN A 71 -4.14 7.28 7.97
N GLY A 72 -3.23 6.36 8.29
CA GLY A 72 -1.80 6.67 8.40
C GLY A 72 -1.14 6.87 7.04
N ALA A 73 -1.47 6.01 6.07
CA ALA A 73 -0.95 6.11 4.70
C ALA A 73 -1.80 5.31 3.70
N HIS A 74 -1.41 5.37 2.42
CA HIS A 74 -1.95 4.49 1.39
C HIS A 74 -1.26 3.11 1.41
N ALA A 75 -1.84 2.16 0.68
CA ALA A 75 -1.36 0.77 0.63
C ALA A 75 0.10 0.68 0.18
N GLU A 76 0.51 1.49 -0.79
CA GLU A 76 1.85 1.52 -1.35
C GLU A 76 2.90 1.89 -0.29
N VAL A 77 2.60 2.93 0.50
CA VAL A 77 3.46 3.39 1.60
C VAL A 77 3.49 2.37 2.73
N HIS A 78 2.35 1.74 3.05
CA HIS A 78 2.34 0.65 4.04
C HIS A 78 3.22 -0.52 3.62
N ALA A 79 3.23 -0.91 2.34
CA ALA A 79 4.10 -1.99 1.85
C ALA A 79 5.59 -1.63 1.99
N ILE A 80 5.97 -0.37 1.72
CA ILE A 80 7.34 0.11 1.96
C ILE A 80 7.68 0.07 3.45
N ASN A 81 6.79 0.54 4.32
CA ASN A 81 7.02 0.56 5.77
C ASN A 81 7.24 -0.85 6.33
N GLU A 82 6.51 -1.86 5.86
CA GLU A 82 6.73 -3.25 6.22
C GLU A 82 8.12 -3.74 5.76
N ALA A 83 8.51 -3.44 4.51
CA ALA A 83 9.82 -3.79 3.99
C ALA A 83 10.96 -3.14 4.80
N LEU A 84 10.82 -1.86 5.14
CA LEU A 84 11.78 -1.13 5.96
C LEU A 84 11.86 -1.68 7.39
N ALA A 85 10.72 -2.05 8.00
CA ALA A 85 10.68 -2.69 9.31
C ALA A 85 11.45 -4.03 9.32
N CYS A 86 11.43 -4.75 8.20
CA CYS A 86 12.23 -5.95 7.98
C CYS A 86 13.68 -5.69 7.54
N LYS A 87 14.10 -4.42 7.42
CA LYS A 87 15.42 -4.01 6.91
C LYS A 87 15.71 -4.59 5.51
N ALA A 88 14.68 -4.73 4.68
CA ALA A 88 14.81 -5.25 3.33
C ALA A 88 15.47 -4.22 2.40
N ASP A 89 16.23 -4.72 1.42
CA ASP A 89 16.74 -3.91 0.32
C ASP A 89 15.67 -3.82 -0.77
N LEU A 90 15.24 -2.58 -1.04
CA LEU A 90 14.19 -2.27 -2.01
C LEU A 90 14.75 -1.86 -3.38
N SER A 91 16.08 -1.82 -3.53
CA SER A 91 16.73 -1.50 -4.80
C SER A 91 16.33 -2.51 -5.89
N GLY A 92 15.76 -2.03 -6.99
CA GLY A 92 15.29 -2.90 -8.07
C GLY A 92 13.94 -3.57 -7.81
N ALA A 93 13.27 -3.24 -6.70
CA ALA A 93 11.98 -3.85 -6.36
C ALA A 93 10.84 -3.34 -7.25
N LYS A 94 9.74 -4.11 -7.29
CA LYS A 94 8.54 -3.81 -8.07
C LYS A 94 7.32 -3.81 -7.17
N LEU A 95 6.41 -2.88 -7.40
CA LEU A 95 5.11 -2.83 -6.72
C LEU A 95 3.98 -3.30 -7.64
N TYR A 96 3.07 -4.09 -7.09
CA TYR A 96 1.81 -4.49 -7.69
C TYR A 96 0.67 -4.01 -6.82
N MET A 97 -0.30 -3.31 -7.39
CA MET A 97 -1.44 -2.74 -6.68
C MET A 97 -2.76 -3.27 -7.23
N ALA A 98 -3.70 -3.56 -6.35
CA ALA A 98 -5.06 -3.94 -6.67
C ALA A 98 -6.07 -3.14 -5.83
N GLY A 99 -7.29 -3.01 -6.33
CA GLY A 99 -8.34 -2.23 -5.71
C GLY A 99 -8.27 -0.74 -6.02
N HIS A 100 -7.48 -0.29 -7.01
CA HIS A 100 -7.45 1.10 -7.48
C HIS A 100 -7.02 1.22 -8.95
N ASP A 101 -7.29 2.37 -9.57
CA ASP A 101 -7.16 2.59 -11.01
C ASP A 101 -5.80 3.23 -11.38
N TYR A 102 -5.19 3.91 -10.41
CA TYR A 102 -3.93 4.61 -10.54
C TYR A 102 -3.21 4.70 -9.20
N CYS A 103 -1.87 4.79 -9.23
CA CYS A 103 -1.05 5.13 -8.08
C CYS A 103 -0.90 6.66 -8.06
N CYS A 104 -1.13 7.30 -6.90
CA CYS A 104 -1.04 8.75 -6.83
C CYS A 104 0.42 9.23 -6.94
N GLU A 105 0.62 10.46 -7.40
CA GLU A 105 1.96 11.04 -7.63
C GLU A 105 2.85 10.98 -6.37
N ALA A 106 2.28 11.28 -5.20
CA ALA A 106 3.00 11.19 -3.94
C ALA A 106 3.48 9.77 -3.62
N CYS A 107 2.66 8.75 -3.90
CA CYS A 107 3.07 7.35 -3.72
C CYS A 107 4.14 6.96 -4.74
N LEU A 108 3.98 7.32 -6.02
CA LEU A 108 4.99 7.05 -7.05
C LEU A 108 6.36 7.65 -6.70
N LEU A 109 6.38 8.91 -6.25
CA LEU A 109 7.60 9.58 -5.80
C LEU A 109 8.23 8.85 -4.60
N TYR A 110 7.41 8.45 -3.63
CA TYR A 110 7.87 7.73 -2.45
C TYR A 110 8.46 6.35 -2.81
N LEU A 111 7.84 5.61 -3.73
CA LEU A 111 8.37 4.34 -4.24
C LEU A 111 9.72 4.54 -4.95
N LYS A 112 9.81 5.54 -5.83
CA LYS A 112 11.05 5.88 -6.54
C LYS A 112 12.19 6.25 -5.59
N GLN A 113 11.89 7.04 -4.54
CA GLN A 113 12.88 7.40 -3.52
C GLN A 113 13.45 6.21 -2.76
N HIS A 114 12.71 5.09 -2.68
CA HIS A 114 13.14 3.85 -2.04
C HIS A 114 13.76 2.83 -3.00
N GLY A 115 14.03 3.22 -4.26
CA GLY A 115 14.78 2.40 -5.21
C GLY A 115 13.94 1.38 -5.99
N LEU A 116 12.62 1.47 -5.94
CA LEU A 116 11.77 0.66 -6.83
C LEU A 116 11.95 1.12 -8.27
N ILE A 117 11.75 0.18 -9.20
CA ILE A 117 11.88 0.42 -10.65
C ILE A 117 10.54 0.46 -11.38
N SER A 118 9.47 -0.05 -10.76
CA SER A 118 8.13 0.03 -11.35
C SER A 118 7.01 -0.12 -10.33
N ALA A 119 5.83 0.38 -10.71
CA ALA A 119 4.56 0.09 -10.07
C ALA A 119 3.52 -0.33 -11.12
N TYR A 120 2.74 -1.37 -10.83
CA TYR A 120 1.74 -1.92 -11.75
C TYR A 120 0.36 -1.99 -11.10
N CYS A 121 -0.62 -1.28 -11.68
CA CYS A 121 -2.03 -1.37 -11.28
C CYS A 121 -2.67 -2.55 -12.00
N ILE A 122 -3.03 -3.60 -11.26
CA ILE A 122 -3.56 -4.85 -11.82
C ILE A 122 -4.91 -4.62 -12.50
N ASP A 123 -5.79 -3.84 -11.86
CA ASP A 123 -7.17 -3.64 -12.33
C ASP A 123 -7.23 -2.91 -13.68
N THR A 124 -6.32 -1.97 -13.90
CA THR A 124 -6.27 -1.14 -15.12
C THR A 124 -5.14 -1.52 -16.07
N LYS A 125 -4.31 -2.50 -15.69
CA LYS A 125 -3.07 -2.87 -16.40
C LYS A 125 -2.11 -1.71 -16.63
N LYS A 126 -2.18 -0.68 -15.80
CA LYS A 126 -1.36 0.53 -15.93
C LYS A 126 0.01 0.31 -15.30
N LEU A 127 1.05 0.46 -16.10
CA LEU A 127 2.45 0.40 -15.67
C LEU A 127 3.03 1.81 -15.48
N TYR A 128 3.77 1.99 -14.40
CA TYR A 128 4.62 3.14 -14.14
C TYR A 128 6.06 2.66 -14.03
N GLU A 129 6.98 3.29 -14.79
CA GLU A 129 8.41 3.02 -14.75
C GLU A 129 9.14 4.26 -14.18
N PHE A 130 10.25 4.03 -13.48
CA PHE A 130 10.95 5.06 -12.69
C PHE A 130 12.36 5.38 -13.17
#